data_AF-U9SUP0-F1
#
_entry.id   AF-U9SUP0-F1
#
_cell.length_a   1.000
_cell.length_b   1.000
_cell.length_c   1.000
_cell.angle_alpha   90.00
_cell.angle_beta   90.00
_cell.angle_gamma   90.00
#
_symmetry.space_group_name_H-M   'P 1'
#
loop_
_entity.id
_entity.type
_entity.pdbx_description
1 polymer ?
#
loop_
_entity_poly.entity_id
_entity_poly.type
_entity_poly.pdbx_seq_one_letter_code
_entity_poly.pdbx_strand_id
1 'polypeptide(L)' 'MSSNTLNAYIGGILGFIILILDLIAIFEIFQSDREPLWKFIWVVFILVFPVFGCLIYYFCSNRDKHKS' A
#
# COMPACT_ATOMS: atom_id res chain seq x y z
N MET A 1 2.55 15.12 -24.26
CA MET A 1 2.78 14.66 -22.87
C MET A 1 3.55 13.36 -22.95
N SER A 2 4.72 13.28 -22.32
CA SER A 2 5.63 12.14 -22.47
C SER A 2 5.11 10.94 -21.66
N SER A 3 5.19 9.73 -22.20
CA SER A 3 4.67 8.49 -21.58
C SER A 3 5.25 8.23 -20.16
N ASN A 4 6.45 8.75 -19.89
CA ASN A 4 7.08 8.74 -18.56
C ASN A 4 6.38 9.61 -17.51
N THR A 5 5.66 10.66 -17.90
CA THR A 5 4.90 11.48 -16.92
C THR A 5 3.62 10.76 -16.49
N LEU A 6 2.94 10.08 -17.42
CA LEU A 6 1.74 9.27 -17.13
C LEU A 6 2.02 8.19 -16.07
N ASN A 7 3.13 7.47 -16.22
CA ASN A 7 3.52 6.40 -15.29
C ASN A 7 3.81 6.93 -13.87
N ALA A 8 4.35 8.15 -13.75
CA ALA A 8 4.57 8.77 -12.45
C ALA A 8 3.25 9.12 -11.73
N TYR A 9 2.25 9.62 -12.46
CA TYR A 9 0.91 9.87 -11.89
C TYR A 9 0.22 8.57 -11.46
N ILE A 10 0.33 7.51 -12.27
CA ILE A 10 -0.25 6.20 -11.97
C ILE A 10 0.34 5.61 -10.68
N GLY A 11 1.65 5.77 -10.44
CA GLY A 11 2.31 5.29 -9.21
C GLY A 11 1.77 5.95 -7.93
N GLY A 12 1.58 7.28 -7.94
CA GLY A 12 1.02 8.00 -6.78
C GLY A 12 -0.44 7.64 -6.49
N ILE A 13 -1.26 7.51 -7.55
CA ILE A 13 -2.68 7.16 -7.43
C ILE A 13 -2.85 5.72 -6.92
N LEU A 14 -2.04 4.77 -7.42
CA LEU A 14 -2.06 3.39 -6.94
C LEU A 14 -1.71 3.29 -5.45
N GLY A 15 -0.68 4.02 -4.99
CA GLY A 15 -0.31 4.06 -3.57
C GLY A 15 -1.45 4.58 -2.69
N PHE A 16 -2.18 5.60 -3.16
CA PHE A 16 -3.32 6.16 -2.45
C PHE A 16 -4.51 5.18 -2.37
N ILE A 17 -4.80 4.46 -3.46
CA ILE A 17 -5.84 3.43 -3.49
C ILE A 17 -5.53 2.31 -2.49
N ILE A 18 -4.28 1.84 -2.43
CA ILE A 18 -3.85 0.79 -1.49
C ILE A 18 -4.04 1.26 -0.04
N LEU A 19 -3.73 2.53 0.26
CA LEU A 19 -3.93 3.11 1.59
C LEU A 19 -5.40 3.10 2.02
N ILE A 20 -6.32 3.38 1.08
CA ILE A 20 -7.76 3.33 1.34
C ILE A 20 -8.24 1.89 1.55
N LEU A 21 -7.76 0.95 0.73
CA LEU A 21 -8.06 -0.48 0.87
C LEU A 21 -7.62 -1.02 2.24
N ASP A 22 -6.47 -0.57 2.75
CA ASP A 22 -5.96 -0.92 4.08
C ASP A 22 -6.95 -0.52 5.20
N LEU A 23 -7.46 0.71 5.14
CA LEU A 23 -8.45 1.22 6.09
C LEU A 23 -9.78 0.46 6.04
N ILE A 24 -10.26 0.14 4.83
CA ILE A 24 -11.50 -0.64 4.66
C ILE A 24 -11.35 -2.02 5.28
N ALA A 25 -10.22 -2.69 5.03
CA ALA A 25 -9.94 -4.02 5.55
C ALA A 25 -9.86 -4.02 7.09
N ILE A 26 -9.25 -2.98 7.69
CA ILE A 26 -9.23 -2.80 9.15
C ILE A 26 -10.67 -2.68 9.70
N PHE A 27 -11.52 -1.85 9.07
CA PHE A 27 -12.92 -1.70 9.46
C PHE A 27 -13.71 -3.02 9.35
N GLU A 28 -13.46 -3.81 8.32
CA GLU A 28 -14.10 -5.11 8.11
C GLU A 28 -13.72 -6.13 9.21
N ILE A 29 -12.46 -6.15 9.65
CA ILE A 29 -12.02 -6.98 10.78
C ILE A 29 -12.71 -6.55 12.08
N PHE A 30 -12.85 -5.23 12.30
CA PHE A 30 -13.53 -4.70 13.48
C PHE A 30 -15.02 -5.06 13.49
N GLN A 31 -15.71 -5.04 12.34
CA GLN A 31 -17.11 -5.44 12.22
C GLN A 31 -17.34 -6.95 12.33
N SER A 32 -16.32 -7.78 12.10
CA SER A 32 -16.50 -9.23 12.11
C SER A 32 -16.50 -9.78 13.54
N ASP A 33 -17.53 -10.50 13.98
CA ASP A 33 -17.61 -11.18 15.31
C ASP A 33 -16.80 -12.49 15.40
N ARG A 34 -15.72 -12.61 14.63
CA ARG A 34 -14.86 -13.81 14.63
C ARG A 34 -13.91 -13.84 15.83
N GLU A 35 -13.40 -15.02 16.16
CA GLU A 35 -12.46 -15.20 17.28
C GLU A 35 -11.32 -14.18 17.27
N PRO A 36 -10.93 -13.65 18.45
CA PRO A 36 -9.95 -12.57 18.57
C PRO A 36 -8.57 -12.93 17.98
N LEU A 37 -8.20 -14.21 17.99
CA LEU A 37 -6.94 -14.71 17.44
C LEU A 37 -6.86 -14.52 15.92
N TRP A 38 -7.97 -14.75 15.22
CA TRP A 38 -8.06 -14.57 13.77
C TRP A 38 -8.07 -13.10 13.36
N LYS A 39 -8.69 -12.23 14.16
CA LYS A 39 -8.62 -10.78 13.95
C LYS A 39 -7.18 -10.28 13.99
N PHE A 40 -6.41 -10.75 14.97
CA PHE A 40 -5.03 -10.30 15.17
C PHE A 40 -4.12 -10.66 13.98
N ILE A 41 -4.24 -11.87 13.43
CA ILE A 41 -3.50 -12.31 12.24
C ILE A 41 -3.83 -11.43 11.04
N TRP A 42 -5.10 -11.13 10.81
CA TRP A 42 -5.52 -10.28 9.69
C TRP A 42 -5.02 -8.84 9.85
N VAL A 43 -5.06 -8.28 11.05
CA VAL A 43 -4.51 -6.94 11.33
C VAL A 43 -3.01 -6.90 11.03
N VAL A 44 -2.22 -7.89 11.49
CA VAL A 44 -0.78 -7.95 11.23
C VAL A 44 -0.50 -8.10 9.74
N PHE A 45 -1.24 -8.96 9.04
CA PHE A 45 -1.08 -9.15 7.60
C PHE A 45 -1.35 -7.86 6.81
N ILE A 46 -2.45 -7.18 7.14
CA ILE A 46 -2.84 -5.92 6.53
C ILE A 46 -1.78 -4.87 6.83
N LEU A 47 -1.31 -4.73 8.06
CA LEU A 47 -0.30 -3.72 8.43
C LEU A 47 1.09 -3.98 7.82
N VAL A 48 1.43 -5.24 7.52
CA VAL A 48 2.65 -5.60 6.79
C VAL A 48 2.55 -5.22 5.31
N PHE A 49 1.36 -5.27 4.71
CA PHE A 49 1.13 -4.94 3.30
C PHE A 49 1.53 -3.50 2.89
N PRO A 50 1.13 -2.42 3.59
CA PRO A 50 1.56 -1.05 3.30
C PRO A 50 3.03 -0.84 3.64
N VAL A 51 3.59 -1.51 4.65
CA VAL A 51 5.02 -1.45 4.97
C VAL A 51 5.85 -2.07 3.84
N PHE A 52 5.44 -3.24 3.34
CA PHE A 52 6.06 -3.86 2.16
C PHE A 52 5.89 -3.00 0.91
N GLY A 53 4.72 -2.41 0.70
CA GLY A 53 4.46 -1.49 -0.40
C GLY A 53 5.38 -0.25 -0.35
N CYS A 54 5.54 0.34 0.82
CA CYS A 54 6.51 1.43 1.07
C CYS A 54 7.95 0.98 0.85
N LEU A 55 8.31 -0.24 1.26
CA LEU A 55 9.65 -0.78 1.08
C LEU A 55 9.96 -1.00 -0.41
N ILE A 56 9.03 -1.63 -1.15
CA ILE A 56 9.13 -1.78 -2.60
C ILE A 56 9.15 -0.42 -3.28
N TYR A 57 8.33 0.55 -2.86
CA TYR A 57 8.41 1.91 -3.36
C TYR A 57 9.79 2.52 -3.09
N TYR A 58 10.37 2.35 -1.92
CA TYR A 58 11.71 2.87 -1.63
C TYR A 58 12.79 2.25 -2.54
N PHE A 59 12.71 0.94 -2.81
CA PHE A 59 13.65 0.25 -3.70
C PHE A 59 13.39 0.52 -5.20
N CYS A 60 12.14 0.64 -5.60
CA CYS A 60 11.71 0.83 -7.00
C CYS A 60 11.67 2.32 -7.39
N SER A 61 11.47 3.22 -6.43
CA SER A 61 11.74 4.67 -6.53
C SER A 61 13.25 4.89 -6.50
N ASN A 62 13.92 4.25 -7.44
CA ASN A 62 15.32 4.41 -7.71
C ASN A 62 15.54 5.90 -8.01
N ARG A 63 16.19 6.60 -7.07
CA ARG A 63 16.52 8.03 -7.19
C ARG A 63 17.53 8.32 -8.32
N ASP A 64 17.91 7.29 -9.08
CA ASP A 64 18.87 7.36 -10.20
C ASP A 64 18.34 8.02 -11.47
N LYS A 65 17.22 8.73 -11.44
CA LYS A 65 16.74 9.53 -12.60
C LYS A 65 16.89 11.04 -12.44
N HIS A 66 17.66 11.50 -11.44
CA HIS A 66 18.02 12.93 -11.29
C HIS A 66 19.54 13.19 -11.38
N LYS A 67 20.27 12.31 -12.08
CA LYS A 67 21.65 12.58 -12.52
C LYS A 67 21.84 12.22 -13.98
N SER A 68 21.19 12.97 -14.87
CA SER A 68 21.77 13.58 -16.08
C SER A 68 20.67 14.25 -16.90
#